data_AF-A0A538JHG6-F1
#
_entry.id   AF-A0A538JHG6-F1
#
_cell.length_a   1.000
_cell.length_b   1.000
_cell.length_c   1.000
_cell.angle_alpha   90.00
_cell.angle_beta   90.00
_cell.angle_gamma   90.00
#
_symmetry.space_group_name_H-M   'P 1'
#
loop_
_entity.id
_entity.type
_entity.pdbx_description
1 polymer ?
#
loop_
_entity_poly.entity_id
_entity_poly.type
_entity_poly.pdbx_seq_one_letter_code
_entity_poly.pdbx_strand_id
1 'polypeptide(L)' 'MAVTDGNIRLPQPSMAPADATTGRGLALVDALANAWGDGRHGRGKTVWFEVRPLSRPS' A
#
# COMPACT_ATOMS: atom_id res chain seq x y z
N MET A 1 1.27 7.43 6.60
CA MET A 1 -0.16 7.20 6.33
C MET A 1 -0.47 5.72 6.50
N ALA A 2 -1.72 5.32 6.81
CA ALA A 2 -2.09 3.92 7.00
C ALA A 2 -3.54 3.63 6.58
N VAL A 3 -3.79 2.41 6.10
CA VAL A 3 -5.11 1.89 5.74
C VAL A 3 -5.34 0.59 6.49
N THR A 4 -6.50 0.47 7.14
CA THR A 4 -6.89 -0.70 7.93
C THR A 4 -8.19 -1.29 7.38
N ASP A 5 -8.24 -2.60 7.24
CA ASP A 5 -9.46 -3.33 6.89
C ASP A 5 -9.63 -4.60 7.72
N GLY A 6 -10.85 -5.15 7.74
CA GLY A 6 -11.22 -6.30 8.59
C GLY A 6 -10.74 -7.67 8.10
N ASN A 7 -9.98 -7.78 7.00
CA ASN A 7 -9.48 -9.05 6.49
C ASN A 7 -8.04 -9.29 6.97
N ILE A 8 -7.86 -10.35 7.76
CA ILE A 8 -6.59 -10.78 8.36
C ILE A 8 -5.53 -11.27 7.36
N ARG A 9 -5.92 -11.56 6.12
CA ARG A 9 -4.96 -11.95 5.07
C ARG A 9 -4.12 -10.77 4.64
N LEU A 10 -2.83 -10.83 4.96
CA LEU A 10 -1.84 -9.87 4.51
C LEU A 10 -1.88 -9.74 2.99
N PRO A 11 -1.69 -8.52 2.44
CA PRO A 11 -1.75 -8.30 1.02
C PRO A 11 -0.57 -9.03 0.36
N GLN A 12 -0.79 -9.61 -0.81
CA GLN A 12 0.25 -10.27 -1.59
C GLN A 12 0.45 -9.52 -2.91
N PRO A 13 1.70 -9.31 -3.35
CA PRO A 13 1.95 -8.75 -4.67
C PRO A 13 1.20 -9.55 -5.74
N SER A 14 0.48 -8.84 -6.61
CA SER A 14 -0.23 -9.45 -7.72
C SER A 14 0.41 -8.98 -9.02
N MET A 15 0.70 -9.95 -9.90
CA MET A 15 1.07 -9.70 -11.29
C MET A 15 -0.20 -9.35 -12.07
N ALA A 16 -0.67 -8.12 -11.91
CA ALA A 16 -1.83 -7.62 -12.63
C ALA A 16 -1.40 -7.21 -14.06
N PRO A 17 -2.12 -7.65 -15.10
CA PRO A 17 -1.96 -7.14 -16.47
C PRO A 17 -2.05 -5.61 -16.54
N ALA A 18 -1.45 -5.00 -17.58
CA ALA A 18 -1.41 -3.54 -17.72
C ALA A 18 -2.81 -2.89 -17.80
N ASP A 19 -3.78 -3.61 -18.37
CA ASP A 19 -5.18 -3.22 -18.53
C ASP A 19 -6.07 -3.58 -17.32
N ALA A 20 -5.52 -4.30 -16.32
CA ALA A 20 -6.27 -4.66 -15.13
C ALA A 20 -6.57 -3.44 -14.25
N THR A 21 -7.82 -3.28 -13.84
CA THR A 21 -8.28 -2.19 -12.96
C THR A 21 -8.01 -2.47 -11.47
N THR A 22 -7.57 -3.67 -11.13
CA THR A 22 -7.30 -4.11 -9.74
C THR A 22 -5.93 -4.78 -9.63
N GLY A 23 -5.49 -5.11 -8.41
CA GLY A 23 -4.28 -5.89 -8.15
C GLY A 23 -2.95 -5.11 -8.15
N ARG A 24 -2.93 -3.87 -8.66
CA ARG A 24 -1.71 -3.03 -8.71
C ARG A 24 -1.40 -2.28 -7.41
N GLY A 25 -2.28 -2.34 -6.42
CA GLY A 25 -2.18 -1.51 -5.21
C GLY A 25 -0.83 -1.63 -4.48
N LEU A 26 -0.35 -2.85 -4.23
CA LEU A 26 0.95 -3.05 -3.57
C LEU A 26 2.13 -2.59 -4.43
N ALA A 27 2.09 -2.85 -5.75
CA ALA A 27 3.15 -2.40 -6.66
C ALA A 27 3.24 -0.86 -6.69
N LEU A 28 2.10 -0.16 -6.61
CA LEU A 28 2.07 1.29 -6.52
C LEU A 28 2.62 1.80 -5.18
N VAL A 29 2.29 1.14 -4.07
CA VAL A 29 2.86 1.50 -2.75
C VAL A 29 4.37 1.31 -2.75
N ASP A 30 4.85 0.19 -3.26
CA ASP A 30 6.28 -0.12 -3.34
C ASP A 30 7.05 0.88 -4.21
N ALA A 31 6.47 1.30 -5.34
CA ALA A 31 7.10 2.27 -6.24
C ALA A 31 7.09 3.72 -5.74
N LEU A 32 6.11 4.11 -4.92
CA LEU A 32 5.89 5.51 -4.54
C LEU A 32 6.29 5.84 -3.09
N ALA A 33 6.32 4.87 -2.20
CA ALA A 33 6.64 5.09 -0.80
C ALA A 33 8.15 5.09 -0.56
N ASN A 34 8.62 5.92 0.38
CA ASN A 34 10.01 5.85 0.85
C ASN A 34 10.22 4.66 1.78
N ALA A 35 9.18 4.35 2.57
CA ALA A 35 9.11 3.22 3.46
C ALA A 35 7.65 2.78 3.55
N TRP A 36 7.43 1.47 3.61
CA TRP A 36 6.10 0.90 3.79
C TRP A 36 6.20 -0.46 4.47
N GLY A 37 5.08 -0.94 4.97
CA GLY A 37 4.96 -2.29 5.50
C GLY A 37 3.51 -2.64 5.79
N ASP A 38 3.29 -3.91 6.09
CA ASP A 38 1.98 -4.43 6.45
C ASP A 38 2.07 -5.30 7.71
N GLY A 39 0.93 -5.44 8.39
CA GLY A 39 0.85 -6.23 9.59
C GLY A 39 -0.57 -6.50 10.01
N ARG A 40 -0.76 -7.55 10.81
CA ARG A 40 -2.05 -7.82 11.45
C ARG A 40 -2.27 -6.83 12.58
N HIS A 41 -3.49 -6.29 12.65
CA HIS A 41 -3.90 -5.39 13.72
C HIS A 41 -5.30 -5.77 14.20
N GLY A 42 -5.39 -6.28 15.44
CA GLY A 42 -6.63 -6.84 15.98
C GLY A 42 -7.17 -7.99 15.12
N ARG A 43 -8.41 -7.85 14.63
CA ARG A 43 -9.05 -8.84 13.73
C ARG A 43 -8.81 -8.56 12.24
N GLY A 44 -8.08 -7.51 11.93
CA GLY A 44 -7.83 -7.05 10.57
C GLY A 44 -6.35 -6.99 10.23
N LYS A 45 -6.06 -6.21 9.21
CA LYS A 45 -4.70 -5.84 8.83
C LYS A 45 -4.59 -4.34 8.62
N THR A 46 -3.37 -3.87 8.68
CA THR A 46 -3.00 -2.50 8.37
C THR A 46 -1.83 -2.50 7.41
N VAL A 47 -1.93 -1.68 6.37
CA VAL A 47 -0.80 -1.32 5.50
C VAL A 47 -0.45 0.13 5.79
N TRP A 48 0.81 0.42 6.05
CA TRP A 48 1.32 1.76 6.30
C TRP A 48 2.38 2.13 5.26
N PHE A 49 2.52 3.42 4.99
CA PHE A 49 3.51 3.96 4.07
C PHE A 49 3.85 5.43 4.35
N GLU A 50 5.04 5.84 3.95
CA GLU A 50 5.56 7.20 4.08
C GLU A 50 5.88 7.78 2.69
N VAL A 51 5.22 8.88 2.33
CA VAL A 51 5.52 9.64 1.11
C VAL A 51 6.22 10.94 1.48
N ARG A 52 7.18 11.37 0.66
CA ARG A 52 7.78 12.70 0.84
C ARG A 52 6.72 13.71 0.41
N PRO A 53 6.47 14.76 1.21
CA PRO A 53 5.67 15.87 0.73
C PRO A 53 6.40 16.48 -0.47
N LEU A 54 5.66 16.76 -1.54
CA LEU A 54 6.18 17.55 -2.64
C LEU A 54 6.58 18.92 -2.07
N SER A 55 7.87 19.25 -2.15
CA SER A 55 8.33 20.61 -1.85
C SER A 55 7.58 21.55 -2.79
N ARG A 56 6.74 22.42 -2.24
CA ARG A 56 6.02 23.41 -3.05
C ARG A 56 7.08 24.30 -3.74
N PRO A 57 7.06 24.44 -5.08
CA PRO A 57 8.00 25.30 -5.76
C PRO A 57 7.83 26.74 -5.26
N SER A 58 8.96 27.41 -5.02
CA SER A 58 9.03 28.82 -4.59
C SER A 58 8.57 29.76 -5.69
#